data_AF-A0AAN5CMS6-F1
#
_entry.id   AF-A0AAN5CMS6-F1
#
_cell.length_a   1.000
_cell.length_b   1.000
_cell.length_c   1.000
_cell.angle_alpha   90.00
_cell.angle_beta   90.00
_cell.angle_gamma   90.00
#
_symmetry.space_group_name_H-M   'P 1'
#
loop_
_entity.id
_entity.type
_entity.pdbx_description
1 polymer ?
#
loop_
_entity_poly.entity_id
_entity_poly.type
_entity_poly.pdbx_seq_one_letter_code
_entity_poly.pdbx_strand_id
1 'polypeptide(L)'
;MMAFPPRSLVLLLVFLLSCDACMRVTPGTPGMPAVPCKTCSQTLIMKTINGAGAKEFMSDTTVTTGACAVRTLVCTGNMANVEINGDDGTIDDGGTGTVNFEVTCNTAGTAWQFMGIDITQLECASGA
;
A
#
# COMPACT_ATOMS: atom_id res chain seq x y z
N MET A 1 -43.45 -58.96 26.47
CA MET A 1 -42.88 -58.83 25.12
C MET A 1 -41.81 -57.75 25.19
N MET A 2 -40.55 -58.17 24.99
CA MET A 2 -39.37 -57.41 24.56
C MET A 2 -38.80 -56.29 25.44
N ALA A 3 -37.65 -56.62 26.05
CA ALA A 3 -36.56 -55.74 26.47
C ALA A 3 -35.56 -55.54 25.31
N PHE A 4 -34.88 -54.37 25.23
CA PHE A 4 -33.67 -54.08 24.42
C PHE A 4 -32.98 -52.79 24.96
N PRO A 5 -31.66 -52.54 24.72
CA PRO A 5 -30.63 -52.26 25.74
C PRO A 5 -29.95 -50.87 25.61
N PRO A 6 -29.03 -50.47 26.52
CA PRO A 6 -28.29 -49.21 26.41
C PRO A 6 -27.16 -49.35 25.38
N ARG A 7 -27.17 -48.49 24.35
CA ARG A 7 -26.09 -48.42 23.37
C ARG A 7 -25.32 -47.11 23.53
N SER A 8 -24.10 -47.27 24.06
CA SER A 8 -22.88 -46.58 23.70
C SER A 8 -23.03 -45.22 23.01
N LEU A 9 -23.01 -44.15 23.81
CA LEU A 9 -22.64 -42.82 23.34
C LEU A 9 -21.11 -42.76 23.21
N VAL A 10 -20.59 -43.42 22.17
CA VAL A 10 -19.26 -43.11 21.61
C VAL A 10 -19.41 -41.75 20.94
N LEU A 11 -18.71 -40.72 21.42
CA LEU A 11 -18.21 -39.54 20.69
C LEU A 11 -17.99 -38.38 21.69
N LEU A 12 -16.83 -38.31 22.34
CA LEU A 12 -16.29 -37.02 22.82
C LEU A 12 -14.80 -37.12 23.22
N LEU A 13 -13.91 -37.47 22.29
CA LEU A 13 -12.47 -37.52 22.60
C LEU A 13 -11.60 -37.23 21.38
N VAL A 14 -11.73 -36.04 20.79
CA VAL A 14 -10.69 -35.46 19.90
C VAL A 14 -10.77 -33.92 19.92
N PHE A 15 -10.46 -33.29 21.06
CA PHE A 15 -10.01 -31.89 21.03
C PHE A 15 -8.52 -31.93 20.67
N LEU A 16 -8.25 -32.00 19.36
CA LEU A 16 -6.91 -31.81 18.82
C LEU A 16 -6.41 -30.44 19.26
N LEU A 17 -5.34 -30.49 20.06
CA LEU A 17 -4.37 -29.43 20.25
C LEU A 17 -3.89 -28.97 18.86
N SER A 18 -4.57 -27.98 18.29
CA SER A 18 -3.95 -27.14 17.26
C SER A 18 -3.01 -26.20 18.01
N CYS A 19 -1.78 -26.66 18.21
CA CYS A 19 -0.66 -25.80 18.52
C CYS A 19 -0.53 -24.79 17.38
N ASP A 20 -1.17 -23.64 17.53
CA ASP A 20 -0.83 -22.46 16.77
C ASP A 20 0.58 -22.05 17.23
N ALA A 21 1.58 -22.68 16.62
CA ALA A 21 2.92 -22.15 16.64
C ALA A 21 2.88 -20.85 15.83
N CYS A 22 2.42 -19.78 16.45
CA CYS A 22 2.59 -18.43 15.92
C CYS A 22 4.10 -18.17 15.92
N MET A 23 4.76 -18.57 14.84
CA MET A 23 6.15 -18.21 14.61
C MET A 23 6.19 -16.69 14.51
N ARG A 24 6.61 -16.04 15.59
CA ARG A 24 7.12 -14.68 15.53
C ARG A 24 8.39 -14.74 14.67
N VAL A 25 8.21 -14.58 13.37
CA VAL A 25 9.33 -14.26 12.48
C VAL A 25 9.73 -12.83 12.78
N THR A 26 10.82 -12.67 13.51
CA THR A 26 11.50 -11.37 13.63
C THR A 26 12.03 -11.04 12.23
N PRO A 27 11.62 -9.92 11.58
CA PRO A 27 12.15 -9.56 10.27
C PRO A 27 13.65 -9.26 10.41
N GLY A 28 14.50 -9.97 9.66
CA GLY A 28 15.93 -9.68 9.61
C GLY A 28 16.88 -10.86 9.37
N THR A 29 16.41 -12.11 9.36
CA THR A 29 17.29 -13.28 9.11
C THR A 29 17.77 -13.29 7.66
N PRO A 30 19.10 -13.28 7.40
CA PRO A 30 19.64 -13.44 6.05
C PRO A 30 19.15 -14.75 5.43
N GLY A 31 18.51 -14.67 4.25
CA GLY A 31 17.97 -15.82 3.51
C GLY A 31 16.45 -15.85 3.36
N MET A 32 15.70 -14.96 4.02
CA MET A 32 14.26 -14.82 3.75
C MET A 32 14.02 -13.95 2.50
N PRO A 33 13.17 -14.38 1.56
CA PRO A 33 12.81 -13.56 0.40
C PRO A 33 12.27 -12.19 0.85
N ALA A 34 12.79 -11.11 0.26
CA ALA A 34 12.22 -9.79 0.47
C ALA A 34 10.76 -9.79 0.03
N VAL A 35 9.87 -9.18 0.82
CA VAL A 35 8.46 -9.03 0.45
C VAL A 35 8.40 -8.09 -0.76
N PRO A 36 7.90 -8.52 -1.93
CA PRO A 36 7.99 -7.73 -3.17
C PRO A 36 7.33 -6.35 -3.05
N CYS A 37 6.20 -6.25 -2.36
CA CYS A 37 5.53 -4.98 -2.15
C CYS A 37 6.28 -3.99 -1.25
N LYS A 38 7.39 -4.40 -0.63
CA LYS A 38 8.29 -3.51 0.11
C LYS A 38 9.43 -2.96 -0.75
N THR A 39 9.51 -3.33 -2.03
CA THR A 39 10.64 -3.04 -2.91
C THR A 39 10.27 -2.35 -4.21
N CYS A 40 9.09 -1.72 -4.32
CA CYS A 40 8.77 -0.92 -5.52
C CYS A 40 9.84 0.15 -5.77
N SER A 41 10.32 0.23 -7.00
CA SER A 41 11.24 1.28 -7.41
C SER A 41 10.51 2.63 -7.48
N GLN A 42 11.16 3.70 -7.04
CA GLN A 42 10.64 5.06 -7.22
C GLN A 42 10.51 5.43 -8.70
N THR A 43 11.31 4.82 -9.57
CA THR A 43 11.31 5.07 -11.03
C THR A 43 10.08 4.52 -11.74
N LEU A 44 9.22 3.76 -11.05
CA LEU A 44 7.96 3.27 -11.61
C LEU A 44 6.92 4.39 -11.81
N ILE A 45 7.09 5.53 -11.13
CA ILE A 45 6.33 6.76 -11.40
C ILE A 45 7.27 7.77 -12.05
N MET A 46 6.92 8.20 -13.26
CA MET A 46 7.55 9.34 -13.93
C MET A 46 7.03 10.64 -13.31
N LYS A 47 7.91 11.53 -12.89
CA LYS A 47 7.54 12.90 -12.46
C LYS A 47 7.79 13.86 -13.61
N THR A 48 6.78 14.61 -14.03
CA THR A 48 6.91 15.61 -15.11
C THR A 48 6.81 17.04 -14.59
N ILE A 49 7.27 17.98 -15.41
CA ILE A 49 7.26 19.42 -15.14
C ILE A 49 6.85 20.21 -16.41
N ASN A 50 5.96 19.63 -17.21
CA ASN A 50 5.65 20.14 -18.56
C ASN A 50 4.37 20.99 -18.59
N GLY A 51 3.43 20.75 -17.67
CA GLY A 51 2.17 21.47 -17.60
C GLY A 51 2.29 22.90 -17.07
N ALA A 52 1.18 23.63 -17.14
CA ALA A 52 1.11 25.00 -16.65
C ALA A 52 1.24 25.04 -15.12
N GLY A 53 2.14 25.87 -14.61
CA GLY A 53 2.41 25.94 -13.15
C GLY A 53 3.12 24.70 -12.60
N ALA A 54 3.55 23.77 -13.46
CA ALA A 54 4.24 22.56 -13.06
C ALA A 54 5.61 22.88 -12.46
N LYS A 55 5.97 22.12 -11.43
CA LYS A 55 7.21 22.27 -10.68
C LYS A 55 7.59 20.95 -10.00
N GLU A 56 8.78 20.94 -9.43
CA GLU A 56 9.24 19.84 -8.60
C GLU A 56 8.38 19.67 -7.34
N PHE A 57 8.18 18.41 -6.94
CA PHE A 57 7.62 18.09 -5.63
C PHE A 57 8.55 18.59 -4.53
N MET A 58 7.98 19.10 -3.43
CA MET A 58 8.74 19.55 -2.27
C MET A 58 9.48 18.39 -1.60
N SER A 59 8.82 17.24 -1.48
CA SER A 59 9.43 16.02 -0.95
C SER A 59 8.83 14.77 -1.56
N ASP A 60 9.61 13.69 -1.53
CA ASP A 60 9.25 12.37 -2.04
C ASP A 60 9.91 11.32 -1.15
N THR A 61 9.12 10.68 -0.30
CA THR A 61 9.62 9.77 0.75
C THR A 61 8.96 8.41 0.66
N THR A 62 9.67 7.36 1.05
CA THR A 62 9.16 5.98 1.03
C THR A 62 9.39 5.30 2.36
N VAL A 63 8.32 4.73 2.93
CA VAL A 63 8.32 3.99 4.19
C VAL A 63 8.05 2.51 3.89
N THR A 64 8.93 1.62 4.36
CA THR A 64 8.86 0.16 4.09
C THR A 64 8.60 -0.68 5.34
N THR A 65 8.31 -0.03 6.47
CA THR A 65 8.09 -0.68 7.78
C THR A 65 6.71 -1.34 7.90
N GLY A 66 5.71 -0.88 7.14
CA GLY A 66 4.34 -1.41 7.10
C GLY A 66 4.19 -2.76 6.39
N ALA A 67 2.97 -3.15 6.03
CA ALA A 67 2.72 -4.39 5.27
C ALA A 67 3.34 -4.31 3.86
N CYS A 68 3.07 -3.20 3.16
CA CYS A 68 3.69 -2.82 1.89
C CYS A 68 4.36 -1.44 2.01
N ALA A 69 5.22 -1.12 1.04
CA ALA A 69 5.84 0.19 0.98
C ALA A 69 4.78 1.25 0.68
N VAL A 70 4.86 2.36 1.40
CA VAL A 70 4.05 3.56 1.18
C VAL A 70 4.97 4.67 0.74
N ARG A 71 4.62 5.38 -0.34
CA ARG A 71 5.37 6.52 -0.84
C ARG A 71 4.50 7.76 -0.76
N THR A 72 5.04 8.82 -0.19
CA THR A 72 4.35 10.09 -0.01
C THR A 72 5.09 11.17 -0.78
N LEU A 73 4.38 11.81 -1.71
CA LEU A 73 4.86 12.98 -2.45
C LEU A 73 4.13 14.23 -1.95
N VAL A 74 4.89 15.28 -1.66
CA VAL A 74 4.34 16.54 -1.13
C VAL A 74 4.46 17.61 -2.19
N CYS A 75 3.33 18.18 -2.57
CA CYS A 75 3.24 19.32 -3.49
C CYS A 75 2.73 20.53 -2.72
N THR A 76 3.46 21.65 -2.74
CA THR A 76 3.09 22.87 -2.00
C THR A 76 2.97 24.06 -2.93
N GLY A 77 2.20 25.08 -2.58
CA GLY A 77 2.08 26.31 -3.34
C GLY A 77 0.67 26.89 -3.28
N ASN A 78 0.47 28.07 -3.87
CA ASN A 78 -0.87 28.64 -3.99
C ASN A 78 -1.73 27.74 -4.89
N MET A 79 -2.89 27.27 -4.42
CA MET A 79 -3.75 26.33 -5.16
C MET A 79 -2.94 25.12 -5.67
N ALA A 80 -2.24 24.44 -4.77
CA ALA A 80 -1.41 23.30 -5.15
C ALA A 80 -2.29 22.13 -5.63
N ASN A 81 -1.83 21.43 -6.66
CA ASN A 81 -2.51 20.25 -7.17
C ASN A 81 -1.51 19.20 -7.67
N VAL A 82 -1.95 17.95 -7.72
CA VAL A 82 -1.22 16.83 -8.29
C VAL A 82 -2.03 16.25 -9.45
N GLU A 83 -1.47 16.32 -10.66
CA GLU A 83 -2.01 15.66 -11.84
C GLU A 83 -1.52 14.22 -11.92
N ILE A 84 -2.43 13.31 -12.27
CA ILE A 84 -2.22 11.87 -12.23
C ILE A 84 -2.33 11.30 -13.65
N ASN A 85 -1.34 10.52 -14.06
CA ASN A 85 -1.35 9.75 -15.32
C ASN A 85 -1.61 10.60 -16.58
N GLY A 86 -1.16 11.85 -16.60
CA GLY A 86 -1.35 12.75 -17.75
C GLY A 86 -2.78 13.30 -17.84
N ASP A 87 -3.24 13.93 -16.75
CA ASP A 87 -4.55 14.57 -16.60
C ASP A 87 -5.76 13.60 -16.56
N ASP A 88 -5.53 12.31 -16.27
CA ASP A 88 -6.61 11.32 -16.03
C ASP A 88 -7.28 11.51 -14.65
N GLY A 89 -6.65 12.30 -13.78
CA GLY A 89 -7.23 12.74 -12.53
C GLY A 89 -6.37 13.81 -11.84
N THR A 90 -7.01 14.57 -10.96
CA THR A 90 -6.37 15.67 -10.22
C THR A 90 -6.75 15.59 -8.75
N ILE A 91 -5.79 15.86 -7.86
CA ILE A 91 -6.03 16.08 -6.43
C ILE A 91 -5.61 17.50 -6.10
N ASP A 92 -6.55 18.32 -5.61
CA ASP A 92 -6.28 19.67 -5.15
C ASP A 92 -6.00 19.75 -3.64
N ASP A 93 -5.45 20.88 -3.21
CA ASP A 93 -5.07 21.16 -1.84
C ASP A 93 -6.23 21.53 -0.91
N GLY A 94 -7.47 21.59 -1.41
CA GLY A 94 -8.63 22.07 -0.66
C GLY A 94 -8.46 23.47 -0.06
N GLY A 95 -7.57 24.31 -0.63
CA GLY A 95 -7.22 25.64 -0.13
C GLY A 95 -6.18 25.66 0.99
N THR A 96 -5.51 24.53 1.28
CA THR A 96 -4.47 24.45 2.33
C THR A 96 -3.08 24.88 1.85
N GLY A 97 -2.87 24.96 0.54
CA GLY A 97 -1.56 25.19 -0.06
C GLY A 97 -0.66 23.96 -0.08
N THR A 98 -1.16 22.77 0.27
CA THR A 98 -0.38 21.52 0.32
C THR A 98 -1.23 20.31 -0.08
N VAL A 99 -0.69 19.49 -0.97
CA VAL A 99 -1.20 18.15 -1.30
C VAL A 99 -0.20 17.11 -0.81
N ASN A 100 -0.66 16.19 0.03
CA ASN A 100 0.08 14.99 0.44
C ASN A 100 -0.45 13.79 -0.35
N PHE A 101 0.18 13.48 -1.48
CA PHE A 101 -0.25 12.38 -2.33
C PHE A 101 0.44 11.09 -1.90
N GLU A 102 -0.35 10.11 -1.45
CA GLU A 102 0.13 8.84 -0.93
C GLU A 102 -0.21 7.70 -1.89
N VAL A 103 0.79 6.89 -2.25
CA VAL A 103 0.63 5.68 -3.04
C VAL A 103 1.18 4.47 -2.29
N THR A 104 0.54 3.32 -2.49
CA THR A 104 0.98 2.05 -1.90
C THR A 104 1.55 1.13 -2.98
N CYS A 105 2.68 0.52 -2.72
CA CYS A 105 3.26 -0.47 -3.63
C CYS A 105 2.37 -1.72 -3.70
N ASN A 106 2.08 -2.19 -4.91
CA ASN A 106 1.26 -3.37 -5.13
C ASN A 106 1.93 -4.66 -4.62
N THR A 107 1.16 -5.73 -4.45
CA THR A 107 1.64 -7.02 -3.92
C THR A 107 2.80 -7.62 -4.73
N ALA A 108 2.84 -7.34 -6.03
CA ALA A 108 3.86 -7.82 -6.97
C ALA A 108 5.17 -7.02 -6.90
N GLY A 109 5.20 -5.84 -6.28
CA GLY A 109 6.38 -4.96 -6.28
C GLY A 109 6.64 -4.25 -7.60
N THR A 110 5.64 -4.16 -8.48
CA THR A 110 5.79 -3.70 -9.87
C THR A 110 5.09 -2.39 -10.17
N ALA A 111 4.22 -1.90 -9.30
CA ALA A 111 3.51 -0.64 -9.48
C ALA A 111 3.19 0.04 -8.15
N TRP A 112 3.07 1.36 -8.20
CA TRP A 112 2.52 2.18 -7.11
C TRP A 112 1.04 2.40 -7.38
N GLN A 113 0.19 2.26 -6.37
CA GLN A 113 -1.24 2.32 -6.51
C GLN A 113 -1.87 3.43 -5.66
N PHE A 114 -2.86 4.09 -6.24
CA PHE A 114 -3.78 4.98 -5.55
C PHE A 114 -5.21 4.49 -5.80
N MET A 115 -5.96 4.18 -4.75
CA MET A 115 -7.34 3.65 -4.86
C MET A 115 -7.48 2.43 -5.80
N GLY A 116 -6.45 1.60 -5.92
CA GLY A 116 -6.43 0.41 -6.79
C GLY A 116 -6.05 0.67 -8.24
N ILE A 117 -5.73 1.91 -8.61
CA ILE A 117 -5.25 2.30 -9.94
C ILE A 117 -3.73 2.40 -9.91
N ASP A 118 -3.06 1.83 -10.91
CA ASP A 118 -1.62 1.95 -11.07
C ASP A 118 -1.24 3.38 -11.52
N ILE A 119 -0.33 3.99 -10.77
CA ILE A 119 0.22 5.32 -11.03
C ILE A 119 1.52 5.17 -11.79
N THR A 120 1.56 5.75 -12.98
CA THR A 120 2.71 5.70 -13.90
C THR A 120 3.31 7.08 -14.12
N GLN A 121 2.53 8.15 -13.91
CA GLN A 121 2.99 9.52 -14.01
C GLN A 121 2.34 10.40 -12.93
N LEU A 122 3.12 11.34 -12.40
CA LEU A 122 2.62 12.43 -11.53
C LEU A 122 3.23 13.77 -11.95
N GLU A 123 2.49 14.85 -11.77
CA GLU A 123 2.98 16.22 -11.92
C GLU A 123 2.47 17.07 -10.77
N CYS A 124 3.36 17.84 -10.13
CA CYS A 124 3.00 18.80 -9.10
C CYS A 124 2.86 20.17 -9.75
N ALA A 125 1.74 20.86 -9.54
CA ALA A 125 1.53 22.21 -10.01
C ALA A 125 1.05 23.13 -8.89
N SER A 126 1.14 24.43 -9.13
CA SER A 126 0.57 25.48 -8.27
C SER A 126 0.35 26.75 -9.09
N GLY A 127 -0.60 27.57 -8.66
CA GLY A 127 -0.78 28.93 -9.16
C GLY A 127 0.44 29.82 -8.92
N ALA A 128 0.58 30.82 -9.80
CA ALA A 128 1.58 31.89 -9.67
C ALA A 128 1.27 32.84 -8.51
#